data_AF-A0A2E6MLH2-F1
#
_entry.id   AF-A0A2E6MLH2-F1
#
_cell.length_a   1.000
_cell.length_b   1.000
_cell.length_c   1.000
_cell.angle_alpha   90.00
_cell.angle_beta   90.00
_cell.angle_gamma   90.00
#
_symmetry.space_group_name_H-M   'P 1'
#
loop_
_entity.id
_entity.type
_entity.pdbx_description
1 polymer ?
#
loop_
_entity_poly.entity_id
_entity_poly.type
_entity_poly.pdbx_seq_one_letter_code
_entity_poly.pdbx_strand_id
1 'polypeptide(L)'
;MNTQTLYLLVATTLVLSANCSADKKSEAIDREVFVGVYSDLRIAAVETDSGSISFAGRDSILDAFGVTEEDLTIFLEAHVEDLEFMRDVWNDIELRMDRGDQVN
;
A
#
# COMPACT_ATOMS: atom_id res chain seq x y z
N MET A 1 37.77 11.36 -50.80
CA MET A 1 36.84 10.32 -51.27
C MET A 1 37.18 9.03 -50.55
N ASN A 2 36.33 8.62 -49.60
CA ASN A 2 36.06 7.21 -49.32
C ASN A 2 34.74 7.14 -48.55
N THR A 3 33.70 6.86 -49.32
CA THR A 3 32.35 6.51 -48.92
C THR A 3 32.34 5.09 -48.38
N GLN A 4 31.68 4.83 -47.26
CA GLN A 4 30.59 3.83 -47.10
C GLN A 4 30.41 3.42 -45.63
N THR A 5 29.31 3.94 -45.07
CA THR A 5 28.24 3.16 -44.43
C THR A 5 28.63 2.06 -43.43
N LEU A 6 28.46 2.35 -42.14
CA LEU A 6 27.96 1.34 -41.20
C LEU A 6 27.09 2.00 -40.14
N TYR A 7 25.82 1.62 -40.12
CA TYR A 7 24.78 2.09 -39.22
C TYR A 7 24.82 1.38 -37.86
N LEU A 8 24.19 2.03 -36.87
CA LEU A 8 23.51 1.49 -35.68
C LEU A 8 24.38 0.98 -34.53
N LEU A 9 24.41 1.74 -33.42
CA LEU A 9 23.94 1.22 -32.13
C LEU A 9 23.65 2.32 -31.11
N VAL A 10 22.45 2.16 -30.53
CA VAL A 10 21.73 2.87 -29.48
C VAL A 10 22.54 3.11 -28.20
N ALA A 11 22.41 4.30 -27.61
CA ALA A 11 22.40 4.48 -26.15
C ALA A 11 21.94 5.90 -25.78
N THR A 12 20.62 6.09 -25.68
CA THR A 12 20.02 7.27 -25.07
C THR A 12 19.99 7.06 -23.55
N THR A 13 20.86 7.71 -22.80
CA THR A 13 20.76 7.80 -21.33
C THR A 13 20.49 9.23 -20.92
N LEU A 14 19.20 9.57 -20.86
CA LEU A 14 18.72 10.78 -20.22
C LEU A 14 18.34 10.42 -18.77
N VAL A 15 19.23 10.64 -17.82
CA VAL A 15 18.92 10.52 -16.39
C VAL A 15 18.65 11.92 -15.85
N LEU A 16 17.36 12.26 -15.72
CA LEU A 16 16.92 13.36 -14.85
C LEU A 16 16.40 12.75 -13.54
N SER A 17 17.22 12.79 -12.49
CA SER A 17 16.74 12.59 -11.12
C SER A 17 16.41 13.96 -10.51
N ALA A 18 15.19 14.44 -10.73
CA ALA A 18 14.62 15.53 -9.95
C ALA A 18 14.10 14.96 -8.63
N ASN A 19 14.94 14.93 -7.59
CA ASN A 19 14.49 14.63 -6.23
C ASN A 19 13.93 15.91 -5.61
N CYS A 20 12.71 16.27 -6.04
CA CYS A 20 11.96 17.36 -5.45
C CYS A 20 11.28 16.81 -4.18
N SER A 21 11.91 17.01 -3.03
CA SER A 21 11.28 16.84 -1.72
C SER A 21 10.25 17.95 -1.52
N ALA A 22 9.10 17.80 -2.17
CA ALA A 22 7.92 18.56 -1.83
C ALA A 22 7.32 17.94 -0.57
N ASP A 23 7.20 18.75 0.47
CA ASP A 23 6.32 18.55 1.62
C ASP A 23 4.91 18.20 1.10
N LYS A 24 4.67 16.91 0.83
CA LYS A 24 3.35 16.40 0.53
C LYS A 24 2.68 16.25 1.87
N LYS A 25 1.71 17.12 2.15
CA LYS A 25 0.61 16.75 3.05
C LYS A 25 0.18 15.36 2.59
N SER A 26 0.47 14.32 3.38
CA SER A 26 0.34 12.94 2.91
C SER A 26 -1.10 12.78 2.45
N GLU A 27 -1.27 12.56 1.15
CA GLU A 27 -2.58 12.31 0.57
C GLU A 27 -3.04 10.97 1.15
N ALA A 28 -4.29 10.92 1.61
CA ALA A 28 -4.83 9.69 2.16
C ALA A 28 -4.62 8.56 1.13
N ILE A 29 -4.13 7.42 1.61
CA ILE A 29 -3.95 6.23 0.78
C ILE A 29 -5.27 5.80 0.13
N ASP A 30 -5.18 5.06 -0.97
CA ASP A 30 -6.38 4.54 -1.63
C ASP A 30 -7.15 3.58 -0.71
N ARG A 31 -8.49 3.60 -0.85
CA ARG A 31 -9.40 2.74 -0.10
C ARG A 31 -9.02 1.26 -0.19
N GLU A 32 -8.67 0.79 -1.38
CA GLU A 32 -8.29 -0.60 -1.63
C GLU A 32 -7.00 -0.98 -0.91
N VAL A 33 -6.06 -0.03 -0.78
CA VAL A 33 -4.81 -0.22 -0.02
C VAL A 33 -5.14 -0.29 1.47
N PHE A 34 -5.96 0.63 1.99
CA PHE A 34 -6.38 0.60 3.39
C PHE A 34 -7.09 -0.72 3.75
N VAL A 35 -8.07 -1.14 2.94
CA VAL A 35 -8.78 -2.41 3.12
C VAL A 35 -7.79 -3.58 3.13
N GLY A 36 -6.86 -3.62 2.16
CA GLY A 36 -5.88 -4.69 2.07
C GLY A 36 -4.97 -4.77 3.31
N VAL A 37 -4.36 -3.65 3.69
CA VAL A 37 -3.46 -3.58 4.84
C VAL A 37 -4.19 -3.94 6.12
N TYR A 38 -5.36 -3.35 6.35
CA TYR A 38 -6.09 -3.54 7.60
C TYR A 38 -6.64 -4.97 7.75
N SER A 39 -7.10 -5.57 6.65
CA SER A 39 -7.47 -7.00 6.62
C SER A 39 -6.28 -7.88 6.99
N ASP A 40 -5.12 -7.69 6.36
CA ASP A 40 -3.95 -8.53 6.59
C ASP A 40 -3.42 -8.37 8.03
N LEU A 41 -3.44 -7.15 8.57
CA LEU A 41 -3.15 -6.88 10.00
C LEU A 41 -4.11 -7.61 10.94
N ARG A 42 -5.40 -7.62 10.61
CA ARG A 42 -6.43 -8.26 11.46
C ARG A 42 -6.34 -9.78 11.41
N ILE A 43 -6.12 -10.36 10.23
CA ILE A 43 -5.89 -11.80 10.04
C ILE A 43 -4.68 -12.23 10.87
N ALA A 44 -3.54 -11.55 10.70
CA ALA A 44 -2.33 -11.87 11.43
C ALA A 44 -2.47 -11.72 12.94
N ALA A 45 -3.33 -10.83 13.44
CA ALA A 45 -3.63 -10.73 14.86
C ALA A 45 -4.50 -11.90 15.36
N VAL A 46 -5.50 -12.32 14.59
CA VAL A 46 -6.43 -13.42 14.94
C VAL A 46 -5.73 -14.78 14.91
N GLU A 47 -4.74 -14.97 14.04
CA GLU A 47 -3.93 -16.20 13.98
C GLU A 47 -3.04 -16.41 15.23
N THR A 48 -2.91 -15.40 16.10
CA THR A 48 -2.16 -15.50 17.35
C THR A 48 -3.05 -15.84 18.53
N ASP A 49 -2.57 -16.69 19.45
CA ASP A 49 -3.25 -17.01 20.72
C ASP A 49 -3.53 -15.75 21.57
N SER A 50 -2.72 -14.69 21.41
CA SER A 50 -2.86 -13.42 22.12
C SER A 50 -3.88 -12.45 21.50
N GLY A 51 -4.36 -12.71 20.29
CA GLY A 51 -5.18 -11.75 19.53
C GLY A 51 -4.45 -10.46 19.17
N SER A 52 -3.11 -10.50 19.10
CA SER A 52 -2.25 -9.33 18.91
C SER A 52 -1.05 -9.69 18.04
N ILE A 53 -0.78 -8.85 17.05
CA ILE A 53 0.38 -8.98 16.17
C ILE A 53 1.63 -8.39 16.83
N SER A 54 2.78 -9.02 16.61
CA SER A 54 4.08 -8.45 17.01
C SER A 54 4.42 -7.20 16.20
N PHE A 55 5.26 -6.31 16.75
CA PHE A 55 5.76 -5.14 16.01
C PHE A 55 6.41 -5.52 14.68
N ALA A 56 7.29 -6.53 14.68
CA ALA A 56 7.94 -7.00 13.45
C ALA A 56 6.93 -7.55 12.42
N GLY A 57 5.89 -8.25 12.86
CA GLY A 57 4.83 -8.74 11.98
C GLY A 57 4.03 -7.61 11.36
N ARG A 58 3.65 -6.62 12.16
CA ARG A 58 2.97 -5.41 11.69
C ARG A 58 3.83 -4.64 10.69
N ASP A 59 5.09 -4.38 11.03
CA ASP A 59 6.00 -3.62 10.17
C ASP A 59 6.22 -4.35 8.84
N SER A 60 6.34 -5.68 8.86
CA SER A 60 6.42 -6.48 7.63
C SER A 60 5.17 -6.37 6.75
N ILE A 61 3.97 -6.24 7.32
CA ILE A 61 2.74 -6.05 6.56
C ILE A 61 2.70 -4.65 5.98
N LEU A 62 2.99 -3.62 6.78
CA LEU A 62 3.03 -2.23 6.33
C LEU A 62 4.02 -2.04 5.17
N ASP A 63 5.22 -2.61 5.29
CA ASP A 63 6.26 -2.58 4.24
C ASP A 63 5.81 -3.27 2.95
N ALA A 64 5.04 -4.37 3.04
CA ALA A 64 4.55 -5.09 1.86
C ALA A 64 3.58 -4.26 1.01
N PHE A 65 2.86 -3.32 1.65
CA PHE A 65 1.97 -2.38 0.97
C PHE A 65 2.63 -1.02 0.70
N GLY A 66 3.86 -0.80 1.18
CA GLY A 66 4.58 0.47 1.04
C GLY A 66 3.91 1.63 1.79
N VAL A 67 3.27 1.33 2.92
CA VAL A 67 2.56 2.33 3.75
C VAL A 67 3.15 2.39 5.16
N THR A 68 2.82 3.44 5.90
CA THR A 68 3.16 3.62 7.31
C THR A 68 1.93 3.53 8.21
N GLU A 69 2.13 3.46 9.53
CA GLU A 69 1.04 3.59 10.51
C GLU A 69 0.35 4.96 10.42
N GLU A 70 1.10 6.00 10.07
CA GLU A 70 0.57 7.36 9.90
C GLU A 70 -0.38 7.42 8.71
N ASP A 71 -0.08 6.74 7.61
CA ASP A 71 -0.96 6.70 6.42
C ASP A 71 -2.32 6.06 6.73
N LEU A 72 -2.36 5.01 7.55
CA LEU A 72 -3.62 4.41 8.03
C LEU A 72 -4.41 5.40 8.89
N THR A 73 -3.72 6.16 9.73
CA THR A 73 -4.35 7.18 10.58
C THR A 73 -4.94 8.31 9.73
N ILE A 74 -4.18 8.80 8.75
CA ILE A 74 -4.61 9.85 7.82
C ILE A 74 -5.83 9.41 7.02
N PHE A 75 -5.89 8.15 6.56
CA PHE A 75 -7.07 7.61 5.89
C PHE A 75 -8.31 7.66 6.78
N LEU A 76 -8.19 7.21 8.04
CA LEU A 76 -9.31 7.23 8.98
C LEU A 76 -9.76 8.66 9.28
N GLU A 77 -8.84 9.58 9.57
CA GLU A 77 -9.17 10.98 9.84
C GLU A 77 -9.87 11.67 8.66
N ALA A 78 -9.48 11.33 7.42
CA ALA A 78 -10.09 11.88 6.22
C ALA A 78 -11.53 11.42 5.99
N HIS A 79 -11.91 10.24 6.50
CA HIS A 79 -13.17 9.57 6.15
C HIS A 79 -14.09 9.27 7.33
N VAL A 80 -13.67 9.47 8.58
CA VAL A 80 -14.44 9.10 9.78
C VAL A 80 -15.83 9.73 9.86
N GLU A 81 -16.04 10.91 9.26
CA GLU A 81 -17.34 11.58 9.25
C GLU A 81 -18.30 11.02 8.18
N ASP A 82 -17.78 10.32 7.15
CA ASP A 82 -18.58 9.67 6.12
C ASP A 82 -18.91 8.23 6.55
N LEU A 83 -20.00 8.11 7.33
CA LEU A 83 -20.43 6.84 7.89
C LEU A 83 -20.84 5.81 6.83
N GLU A 84 -21.37 6.25 5.69
CA GLU A 84 -21.76 5.35 4.60
C GLU A 84 -20.52 4.76 3.94
N PHE A 85 -19.55 5.61 3.60
CA PHE A 85 -18.27 5.16 3.07
C PHE A 85 -17.55 4.21 4.04
N MET A 86 -17.45 4.58 5.32
CA MET A 86 -16.75 3.76 6.31
C MET A 86 -17.45 2.43 6.58
N ARG A 87 -18.79 2.39 6.57
CA ARG A 87 -19.55 1.13 6.61
C ARG A 87 -19.10 0.20 5.48
N ASP A 88 -19.01 0.73 4.26
CA ASP A 88 -18.64 -0.07 3.10
C ASP A 88 -17.17 -0.52 3.16
N VAL A 89 -16.27 0.30 3.70
CA VAL A 89 -14.88 -0.09 4.00
C VAL A 89 -14.82 -1.28 4.96
N TRP A 90 -15.56 -1.22 6.07
CA TRP A 90 -15.57 -2.31 7.06
C TRP A 90 -16.16 -3.60 6.49
N ASN A 91 -17.24 -3.50 5.69
CA ASN A 91 -17.81 -4.65 5.00
C ASN A 91 -16.79 -5.32 4.06
N ASP A 92 -16.01 -4.54 3.32
CA ASP A 92 -14.99 -5.11 2.42
C ASP A 92 -13.84 -5.77 3.18
N ILE A 93 -13.45 -5.21 4.33
CA ILE A 93 -12.47 -5.83 5.22
C ILE A 93 -12.97 -7.20 5.70
N GLU A 94 -14.21 -7.28 6.17
CA GLU A 94 -14.84 -8.52 6.63
C GLU A 94 -14.93 -9.56 5.49
N LEU A 95 -15.44 -9.15 4.32
CA LEU A 95 -15.53 -10.04 3.15
C LEU A 95 -14.17 -10.58 2.69
N ARG A 96 -13.10 -9.80 2.84
CA ARG A 96 -11.73 -10.24 2.52
C ARG A 96 -11.22 -11.24 3.54
N MET A 97 -11.49 -11.01 4.83
CA MET A 97 -11.13 -11.94 5.91
C MET A 97 -11.84 -13.29 5.74
N ASP A 98 -13.16 -13.28 5.51
CA ASP A 98 -13.94 -14.51 5.28
C ASP A 98 -13.44 -15.33 4.09
N ARG A 99 -12.96 -14.66 3.03
CA ARG A 99 -12.37 -15.33 1.87
C ARG A 99 -11.02 -15.96 2.20
N GLY A 100 -10.21 -15.31 3.04
CA GLY A 100 -8.94 -15.87 3.52
C GLY A 100 -9.16 -17.14 4.34
N ASP A 101 -10.19 -17.14 5.19
CA ASP A 101 -10.57 -18.29 6.03
C ASP A 101 -11.02 -19.52 5.22
N GLN A 102 -11.57 -19.34 4.03
CA GLN A 102 -12.04 -20.45 3.17
C GLN A 102 -10.94 -21.13 2.36
N VAL A 103 -9.73 -20.57 2.32
CA VAL A 103 -8.60 -21.09 1.51
C VAL A 103 -7.59 -21.88 2.37
N ASN A 104 -7.71 -21.81 3.69
CA ASN A 104 -6.97 -22.64 4.67
C ASN A 104 -7.76 -23.89 5.08
#